data_AF-A0A0F2Q337-F1
#
_entry.id   AF-A0A0F2Q337-F1
#
_cell.length_a   1.000
_cell.length_b   1.000
_cell.length_c   1.000
_cell.angle_alpha   90.00
_cell.angle_beta   90.00
_cell.angle_gamma   90.00
#
_symmetry.space_group_name_H-M   'P 1'
#
loop_
_entity.id
_entity.type
_entity.pdbx_description
1 polymer ?
#
loop_
_entity_poly.entity_id
_entity_poly.type
_entity_poly.pdbx_seq_one_letter_code
_entity_poly.pdbx_strand_id
1 'polypeptide(L)'
;MITDINQNKQLPNELNITFKELKVLKHLRRAGITKSLGFSCCYLFQLIFCLIFGNKNWFRTLESKKPNDFPAKDAVYRFLNQPTFAWRRFLLFLSSDTIGKITKLTNHNRPKVLILDDSSYERNRSKSVELLARCFDHASQKMRFYKGFRMLTLGWSDGATFIPVDFSLLSST
;
A
#
# COMPACT_ATOMS: atom_id res chain seq x y z
N MET A 1 12.54 16.37 29.70
CA MET A 1 12.13 17.20 28.54
C MET A 1 11.84 16.26 27.39
N ILE A 2 10.57 16.07 27.04
CA ILE A 2 10.19 15.39 25.80
C ILE A 2 10.43 16.40 24.69
N THR A 3 11.48 16.21 23.91
CA THR A 3 11.70 17.00 22.72
C THR A 3 10.60 16.63 21.72
N ASP A 4 9.61 17.51 21.57
CA ASP A 4 8.71 17.52 20.42
C ASP A 4 9.51 17.89 19.17
N ILE A 5 10.38 16.97 18.74
CA ILE A 5 10.94 17.01 17.40
C ILE A 5 9.74 16.77 16.50
N ASN A 6 9.30 17.82 15.83
CA ASN A 6 8.17 17.79 14.93
C ASN A 6 8.56 16.92 13.71
N GLN A 7 8.47 15.59 13.86
CA GLN A 7 8.94 14.55 12.92
C GLN A 7 8.40 14.78 11.50
N ASN A 8 7.26 15.47 11.39
CA ASN A 8 6.61 15.77 10.12
C ASN A 8 7.28 16.87 9.28
N LYS A 9 8.24 17.65 9.81
CA LYS A 9 8.95 18.70 9.03
C LYS A 9 9.71 18.13 7.82
N GLN A 10 10.00 16.84 7.82
CA GLN A 10 10.76 16.16 6.77
C GLN A 10 9.88 15.62 5.64
N LEU A 11 8.55 15.63 5.81
CA LEU A 11 7.58 15.13 4.85
C LEU A 11 6.95 16.30 4.07
N PRO A 12 6.67 16.14 2.76
CA PRO A 12 5.99 17.16 1.96
C PRO A 12 4.65 17.59 2.57
N ASN A 13 4.38 18.91 2.59
CA ASN A 13 3.15 19.45 3.16
C ASN A 13 1.91 19.05 2.34
N GLU A 14 2.07 18.89 1.03
CA GLU A 14 1.02 18.47 0.10
C GLU A 14 0.49 17.09 0.49
N LEU A 15 1.38 16.16 0.83
CA LEU A 15 0.99 14.83 1.29
C LEU A 15 0.22 14.87 2.60
N ASN A 16 0.58 15.76 3.53
CA ASN A 16 -0.18 15.93 4.75
C ASN A 16 -1.61 16.42 4.50
N ILE A 17 -1.79 17.33 3.53
CA ILE A 17 -3.11 17.84 3.13
C ILE A 17 -3.92 16.70 2.52
N THR A 18 -3.38 15.99 1.53
CA THR A 18 -4.08 14.87 0.86
C THR A 18 -4.45 13.76 1.85
N PHE A 19 -3.56 13.43 2.78
CA PHE A 19 -3.82 12.40 3.79
C PHE A 19 -4.95 12.77 4.75
N LYS A 20 -5.01 14.04 5.14
CA LYS A 20 -6.11 14.58 5.96
C LYS A 20 -7.40 14.57 5.16
N GLU A 21 -7.36 15.02 3.91
CA GLU A 21 -8.52 15.03 3.02
C GLU A 21 -9.10 13.63 2.85
N LEU A 22 -8.27 12.65 2.47
CA LEU A 22 -8.67 11.24 2.29
C LEU A 22 -8.83 10.45 3.60
N LYS A 23 -8.67 11.12 4.76
CA LYS A 23 -8.83 10.52 6.09
C LYS A 23 -8.01 9.24 6.29
N VAL A 24 -6.80 9.18 5.70
CA VAL A 24 -5.98 7.95 5.66
C VAL A 24 -5.73 7.38 7.06
N LEU A 25 -5.44 8.24 8.03
CA LEU A 25 -5.20 7.82 9.42
C LEU A 25 -6.43 7.17 10.07
N LYS A 26 -7.63 7.67 9.74
CA LYS A 26 -8.89 7.11 10.24
C LYS A 26 -9.07 5.69 9.72
N HIS A 27 -8.79 5.47 8.44
CA HIS A 27 -8.92 4.16 7.81
C HIS A 27 -7.85 3.17 8.30
N LEU A 28 -6.61 3.62 8.53
CA LEU A 28 -5.56 2.82 9.17
C LEU A 28 -6.01 2.32 10.55
N ARG A 29 -6.50 3.22 11.41
CA ARG A 29 -6.99 2.85 12.76
C ARG A 29 -8.17 1.88 12.69
N ARG A 30 -9.16 2.13 11.82
CA ARG A 30 -10.31 1.23 11.63
C ARG A 30 -9.91 -0.16 11.13
N ALA A 31 -8.82 -0.24 10.37
CA ALA A 31 -8.26 -1.51 9.92
C ALA A 31 -7.42 -2.24 10.99
N GLY A 32 -7.30 -1.70 12.21
CA GLY A 32 -6.47 -2.28 13.26
C GLY A 32 -4.97 -2.00 13.09
N ILE A 33 -4.60 -1.09 12.18
CA ILE A 33 -3.21 -0.72 11.92
C ILE A 33 -2.84 0.41 12.89
N THR A 34 -2.47 0.02 14.10
CA THR A 34 -2.13 0.93 15.19
C THR A 34 -0.82 0.54 15.85
N LYS A 35 -0.09 1.52 16.39
CA LYS A 35 1.14 1.31 17.17
C LYS A 35 1.00 2.05 18.51
N SER A 36 1.48 1.43 19.57
CA SER A 36 1.57 2.01 20.91
C SER A 36 2.93 2.64 21.22
N LEU A 37 4.00 2.17 20.56
CA LEU A 37 5.38 2.54 20.89
C LEU A 37 6.19 2.94 19.63
N GLY A 38 7.16 3.84 19.84
CA GLY A 38 8.08 4.33 18.82
C GLY A 38 7.42 5.33 17.85
N PHE A 39 7.89 5.33 16.59
CA PHE A 39 7.34 6.19 15.55
C PHE A 39 5.85 5.92 15.31
N SER A 40 5.09 6.99 15.12
CA SER A 40 3.65 6.87 14.88
C SER A 40 3.36 6.11 13.57
N CYS A 41 2.23 5.40 13.55
CA CYS A 41 1.75 4.71 12.35
C CYS A 41 1.57 5.68 11.17
N CYS A 42 1.08 6.90 11.44
CA CYS A 42 0.91 7.94 10.42
C CYS A 42 2.24 8.29 9.77
N TYR A 43 3.24 8.62 10.60
CA TYR A 43 4.55 9.04 10.13
C TYR A 43 5.23 7.94 9.29
N LEU A 44 5.24 6.70 9.79
CA LEU A 44 5.84 5.57 9.06
C LEU A 44 5.12 5.33 7.72
N PHE A 45 3.79 5.37 7.69
CA PHE A 45 3.04 5.18 6.46
C PHE A 45 3.29 6.32 5.46
N GLN A 46 3.23 7.58 5.89
CA GLN A 46 3.52 8.74 5.04
C GLN A 46 4.94 8.67 4.47
N LEU A 47 5.90 8.28 5.30
CA LEU A 47 7.28 8.12 4.90
C LEU A 47 7.43 7.05 3.82
N ILE A 48 6.82 5.88 4.00
CA ILE A 48 6.81 4.81 2.99
C ILE A 48 6.18 5.31 1.69
N PHE A 49 5.07 6.03 1.79
CA PHE A 49 4.41 6.62 0.63
C PHE A 49 5.33 7.60 -0.10
N CYS A 50 6.01 8.51 0.62
CA CYS A 50 6.98 9.44 0.03
C CYS A 50 8.10 8.75 -0.74
N LEU A 51 8.62 7.62 -0.22
CA LEU A 51 9.70 6.88 -0.89
C LEU A 51 9.27 6.36 -2.26
N ILE A 52 8.03 5.88 -2.36
CA ILE A 52 7.45 5.36 -3.60
C ILE A 52 7.40 6.49 -4.65
N PHE A 53 6.86 7.66 -4.29
CA PHE A 53 6.80 8.81 -5.21
C PHE A 53 8.18 9.41 -5.52
N GLY A 54 9.10 9.36 -4.57
CA GLY A 54 10.47 9.82 -4.77
C GLY A 54 11.33 8.86 -5.59
N ASN A 55 10.83 7.67 -5.95
CA ASN A 55 11.56 6.58 -6.59
C ASN A 55 12.90 6.27 -5.88
N LYS A 56 12.91 6.41 -4.55
CA LYS A 56 14.08 6.18 -3.69
C LYS A 56 13.86 4.92 -2.88
N ASN A 57 14.79 3.98 -3.00
CA ASN A 57 14.85 2.88 -2.05
C ASN A 57 15.34 3.41 -0.68
N TRP A 58 14.96 2.72 0.39
CA TRP A 58 15.29 3.12 1.76
C TRP A 58 16.80 3.31 1.99
N PHE A 59 17.59 2.45 1.34
CA PHE A 59 19.05 2.46 1.41
C PHE A 59 19.63 3.82 0.93
N ARG A 60 19.25 4.27 -0.28
CA ARG A 60 19.66 5.58 -0.82
C ARG A 60 19.17 6.74 0.04
N THR A 61 17.99 6.63 0.64
CA THR A 61 17.45 7.67 1.52
C THR A 61 18.30 7.83 2.78
N LEU A 62 18.74 6.72 3.38
CA LEU A 62 19.63 6.73 4.55
C LEU A 62 21.04 7.22 4.24
N GLU A 63 21.60 6.92 3.06
CA GLU A 63 22.94 7.40 2.68
C GLU A 63 22.97 8.91 2.41
N SER A 64 21.88 9.48 1.89
CA SER A 64 21.82 10.89 1.47
C SER A 64 21.53 11.90 2.58
N LYS A 65 21.15 11.46 3.79
CA LYS A 65 20.67 12.34 4.87
C LYS A 65 21.32 12.00 6.21
N LYS A 66 21.32 12.98 7.13
CA LYS A 66 21.83 12.75 8.49
C LYS A 66 21.02 11.62 9.16
N PRO A 67 21.68 10.58 9.69
CA PRO A 67 21.01 9.37 10.19
C PRO A 67 20.02 9.61 11.34
N ASN A 68 20.14 10.74 12.04
CA ASN A 68 19.27 11.06 13.19
C ASN A 68 17.90 11.63 12.80
N ASP A 69 17.69 11.96 11.52
CA ASP A 69 16.44 12.57 11.08
C ASP A 69 15.37 11.52 10.75
N PHE A 70 15.75 10.30 10.33
CA PHE A 70 14.83 9.27 9.86
C PHE A 70 14.78 8.07 10.81
N PRO A 71 13.66 7.31 10.81
CA PRO A 71 13.62 6.06 11.53
C PRO A 71 14.70 5.12 11.00
N ALA A 72 15.18 4.21 11.84
CA ALA A 72 16.05 3.14 11.38
C ALA A 72 15.27 2.16 10.47
N LYS A 73 16.01 1.41 9.67
CA LYS A 73 15.47 0.43 8.71
C LYS A 73 14.52 -0.58 9.38
N ASP A 74 14.90 -1.06 10.56
CA ASP A 74 14.13 -2.02 11.34
C ASP A 74 12.73 -1.51 11.71
N ALA A 75 12.57 -0.22 12.02
CA ALA A 75 11.27 0.36 12.33
C ALA A 75 10.30 0.30 11.14
N VAL A 76 10.79 0.53 9.92
CA VAL A 76 9.98 0.43 8.68
C VAL A 76 9.61 -1.02 8.39
N TYR A 77 10.57 -1.95 8.43
CA TYR A 77 10.28 -3.37 8.15
C TYR A 77 9.37 -4.00 9.21
N ARG A 78 9.56 -3.69 10.50
CA ARG A 78 8.63 -4.15 11.55
C ARG A 78 7.21 -3.62 11.35
N PHE A 79 7.07 -2.40 10.79
CA PHE A 79 5.75 -1.85 10.47
C PHE A 79 5.09 -2.56 9.29
N LEU A 80 5.84 -2.79 8.20
CA LEU A 80 5.31 -3.47 7.01
C LEU A 80 5.01 -4.95 7.26
N ASN A 81 5.84 -5.62 8.04
CA ASN A 81 5.78 -7.07 8.27
C ASN A 81 4.95 -7.47 9.50
N GLN A 82 4.17 -6.56 10.09
CA GLN A 82 3.34 -6.90 11.24
C GLN A 82 2.14 -7.75 10.79
N PRO A 83 2.05 -9.06 11.15
CA PRO A 83 1.01 -9.96 10.66
C PRO A 83 -0.41 -9.55 11.07
N THR A 84 -0.56 -8.81 12.17
CA THR A 84 -1.88 -8.36 12.65
C THR A 84 -2.45 -7.17 11.88
N PHE A 85 -1.68 -6.55 10.98
CA PHE A 85 -2.14 -5.40 10.20
C PHE A 85 -2.96 -5.84 8.99
N ALA A 86 -4.26 -5.53 9.02
CA ALA A 86 -5.19 -5.89 7.96
C ALA A 86 -5.14 -4.92 6.78
N TRP A 87 -4.07 -5.00 5.97
CA TRP A 87 -3.84 -4.11 4.82
C TRP A 87 -4.98 -4.12 3.79
N ARG A 88 -5.58 -5.28 3.51
CA ARG A 88 -6.76 -5.41 2.64
C ARG A 88 -7.97 -4.63 3.18
N ARG A 89 -8.20 -4.71 4.49
CA ARG A 89 -9.29 -3.96 5.16
C ARG A 89 -9.04 -2.46 5.11
N PHE A 90 -7.78 -2.03 5.26
CA PHE A 90 -7.39 -0.63 5.07
C PHE A 90 -7.70 -0.15 3.65
N LEU A 91 -7.28 -0.90 2.63
CA LEU A 91 -7.57 -0.58 1.22
C LEU A 91 -9.08 -0.47 1.00
N LEU A 92 -9.86 -1.45 1.44
CA LEU A 92 -11.31 -1.44 1.30
C LEU A 92 -11.96 -0.19 1.92
N PHE A 93 -11.57 0.20 3.14
CA PHE A 93 -12.13 1.39 3.80
C PHE A 93 -11.75 2.69 3.10
N LEU A 94 -10.48 2.82 2.68
CA LEU A 94 -10.01 4.00 1.96
C LEU A 94 -10.71 4.12 0.60
N SER A 95 -10.79 3.02 -0.14
CA SER A 95 -11.41 2.97 -1.47
C SER A 95 -12.91 3.24 -1.39
N SER A 96 -13.63 2.68 -0.41
CA SER A 96 -15.05 2.98 -0.20
C SER A 96 -15.32 4.46 0.08
N ASP A 97 -14.52 5.10 0.96
CA ASP A 97 -14.64 6.53 1.26
C ASP A 97 -14.29 7.38 0.02
N THR A 98 -13.28 6.99 -0.75
CA THR A 98 -12.85 7.68 -1.97
C THR A 98 -13.92 7.58 -3.08
N ILE A 99 -14.46 6.39 -3.33
CA ILE A 99 -15.56 6.16 -4.28
C ILE A 99 -16.77 7.02 -3.89
N GLY A 100 -17.12 7.05 -2.60
CA GLY A 100 -18.23 7.85 -2.09
C GLY A 100 -18.05 9.36 -2.30
N LYS A 101 -16.81 9.86 -2.26
CA LYS A 101 -16.50 11.25 -2.60
C LYS A 101 -16.59 11.49 -4.10
N ILE A 102 -15.91 10.68 -4.91
CA ILE A 102 -15.86 10.87 -6.37
C ILE A 102 -17.26 10.79 -6.97
N THR A 103 -18.09 9.84 -6.53
CA THR A 103 -19.46 9.67 -7.04
C THR A 103 -20.34 10.90 -6.82
N LYS A 104 -20.03 11.76 -5.83
CA LYS A 104 -20.74 13.04 -5.59
C LYS A 104 -20.21 14.18 -6.45
N LEU A 105 -18.98 14.05 -6.94
CA LEU A 105 -18.28 15.05 -7.76
C LEU A 105 -18.37 14.75 -9.26
N THR A 106 -18.89 13.58 -9.63
CA THR A 106 -19.01 13.13 -11.03
C THR A 106 -20.46 12.91 -11.43
N ASN A 107 -20.72 12.89 -12.74
CA ASN A 107 -22.05 12.68 -13.29
C ASN A 107 -22.63 11.34 -12.83
N HIS A 108 -23.84 11.36 -12.26
CA HIS A 108 -24.52 10.18 -11.74
C HIS A 108 -24.89 9.13 -12.79
N ASN A 109 -24.94 9.51 -14.08
CA ASN A 109 -25.21 8.61 -15.20
C ASN A 109 -23.97 7.82 -15.64
N ARG A 110 -22.80 8.08 -15.04
CA ARG A 110 -21.61 7.26 -15.30
C ARG A 110 -21.87 5.80 -14.87
N PRO A 111 -21.43 4.80 -15.66
CA PRO A 111 -21.55 3.41 -15.27
C PRO A 111 -20.82 3.20 -13.95
N LYS A 112 -21.23 2.24 -13.12
CA LYS A 112 -20.53 1.89 -11.87
C LYS A 112 -20.30 0.40 -11.89
N VAL A 113 -19.07 -0.02 -12.15
CA VAL A 113 -18.73 -1.42 -12.36
C VAL A 113 -17.66 -1.89 -11.39
N LEU A 114 -17.72 -3.17 -11.06
CA LEU A 114 -16.62 -3.88 -10.42
C LEU A 114 -15.88 -4.69 -11.48
N ILE A 115 -14.58 -4.53 -11.54
CA ILE A 115 -13.68 -5.20 -12.47
C ILE A 115 -12.88 -6.21 -11.66
N LEU A 116 -12.97 -7.48 -12.04
CA LEU A 116 -12.19 -8.56 -11.48
C LEU A 116 -11.22 -9.05 -12.56
N ASP A 117 -9.93 -9.03 -12.26
CA ASP A 117 -8.89 -9.50 -13.19
C ASP A 117 -7.74 -10.14 -12.41
N ASP A 118 -7.11 -11.15 -13.00
CA ASP A 118 -6.02 -11.88 -12.38
C ASP A 118 -4.70 -11.77 -13.18
N SER A 119 -3.61 -11.53 -12.46
CA SER A 119 -2.29 -11.31 -13.05
C SER A 119 -1.23 -12.22 -12.45
N SER A 120 -0.20 -12.57 -13.23
CA SER A 120 0.97 -13.30 -12.73
C SER A 120 1.77 -12.42 -11.78
N TYR A 121 1.91 -12.82 -10.51
CA TYR A 121 2.76 -12.13 -9.53
C TYR A 121 4.05 -12.91 -9.33
N GLU A 122 5.06 -12.59 -10.14
CA GLU A 122 6.34 -13.30 -10.15
C GLU A 122 7.21 -12.99 -8.93
N ARG A 123 7.71 -14.05 -8.29
CA ARG A 123 8.61 -14.03 -7.14
C ARG A 123 9.81 -14.97 -7.35
N ASN A 124 10.27 -15.12 -8.60
CA ASN A 124 11.32 -16.05 -9.03
C ASN A 124 12.63 -15.99 -8.22
N ARG A 125 13.00 -14.83 -7.69
CA ARG A 125 14.22 -14.64 -6.87
C ARG A 125 14.02 -14.86 -5.37
N SER A 126 12.79 -15.14 -4.94
CA SER A 126 12.47 -15.31 -3.53
C SER A 126 12.90 -16.69 -3.03
N LYS A 127 13.55 -16.73 -1.87
CA LYS A 127 13.98 -17.97 -1.22
C LYS A 127 13.08 -18.41 -0.05
N SER A 128 12.48 -17.44 0.65
CA SER A 128 11.68 -17.68 1.85
C SER A 128 10.42 -16.83 1.79
N VAL A 129 9.38 -17.36 1.15
CA VAL A 129 8.05 -16.73 1.06
C VAL A 129 7.04 -17.82 1.35
N GLU A 130 6.17 -17.56 2.33
CA GLU A 130 5.10 -18.47 2.71
C GLU A 130 4.14 -18.69 1.53
N LEU A 131 3.68 -19.93 1.34
CA LEU A 131 2.77 -20.31 0.24
C LEU A 131 3.31 -19.98 -1.17
N LEU A 132 4.62 -19.85 -1.35
CA LEU A 132 5.18 -19.62 -2.69
C LEU A 132 4.99 -20.86 -3.56
N ALA A 133 4.22 -20.72 -4.63
CA ALA A 133 3.90 -21.82 -5.53
C ALA A 133 4.60 -21.70 -6.88
N ARG A 134 4.63 -22.81 -7.63
CA ARG A 134 5.08 -22.84 -9.02
C ARG A 134 3.85 -22.81 -9.92
N CYS A 135 3.54 -21.64 -10.47
CA CYS A 135 2.40 -21.42 -11.35
C CYS A 135 2.83 -21.51 -12.82
N PHE A 136 1.91 -21.93 -13.70
CA PHE A 136 2.11 -21.87 -15.14
C PHE A 136 1.53 -20.56 -15.70
N ASP A 137 2.30 -19.87 -16.54
CA ASP A 137 1.85 -18.63 -17.18
C ASP A 137 1.37 -18.89 -18.61
N HIS A 138 0.05 -19.09 -18.74
CA HIS A 138 -0.64 -19.23 -20.02
C HIS A 138 -0.68 -17.94 -20.85
N ALA A 139 -0.46 -16.77 -20.24
CA ALA A 139 -0.45 -15.49 -20.94
C ALA A 139 0.96 -15.13 -21.42
N SER A 140 2.01 -15.78 -20.89
CA SER A 140 3.36 -15.57 -21.36
C SER A 140 3.53 -16.12 -22.78
N GLN A 141 4.14 -15.33 -23.67
CA GLN A 141 4.52 -15.79 -25.02
C GLN A 141 5.38 -17.07 -25.00
N LYS A 142 6.09 -17.30 -23.89
CA LYS A 142 6.98 -18.45 -23.69
C LYS A 142 6.31 -19.63 -23.00
N MET A 143 5.03 -19.53 -22.62
CA MET A 143 4.25 -20.58 -21.94
C MET A 143 5.06 -21.26 -20.82
N ARG A 144 5.55 -20.45 -19.87
CA ARG A 144 6.56 -20.86 -18.89
C ARG A 144 6.02 -20.95 -17.47
N PHE A 145 6.66 -21.78 -16.66
CA PHE A 145 6.46 -21.76 -15.22
C PHE A 145 7.20 -20.59 -14.56
N TYR A 146 6.60 -20.05 -13.51
CA TYR A 146 7.22 -19.10 -12.60
C TYR A 146 6.95 -19.48 -11.14
N LYS A 147 7.83 -19.05 -10.23
CA LYS A 147 7.56 -19.09 -8.79
C LYS A 147 6.83 -17.81 -8.41
N GLY A 148 5.67 -17.90 -7.78
CA GLY A 148 4.85 -16.73 -7.47
C GLY A 148 3.45 -17.07 -7.01
N PHE A 149 2.54 -16.14 -7.30
CA PHE A 149 1.11 -16.22 -6.99
C PHE A 149 0.29 -15.75 -8.20
N ARG A 150 -0.97 -16.17 -8.29
CA ARG A 150 -1.96 -15.45 -9.11
C ARG A 150 -2.54 -14.33 -8.27
N MET A 151 -2.30 -13.09 -8.68
CA MET A 151 -2.84 -11.91 -8.00
C MET A 151 -4.21 -11.59 -8.57
N LEU A 152 -5.25 -11.96 -7.84
CA LEU A 152 -6.62 -11.58 -8.16
C LEU A 152 -6.87 -10.17 -7.65
N THR A 153 -7.29 -9.26 -8.51
CA THR A 153 -7.54 -7.86 -8.18
C THR A 153 -9.00 -7.51 -8.37
N LEU A 154 -9.54 -6.72 -7.44
CA LEU A 154 -10.87 -6.13 -7.54
C LEU A 154 -10.72 -4.62 -7.61
N GLY A 155 -11.23 -4.02 -8.67
CA GLY A 155 -11.30 -2.58 -8.84
C GLY A 155 -12.73 -2.10 -9.05
N TRP A 156 -12.99 -0.85 -8.68
CA TRP A 156 -14.20 -0.14 -9.04
C TRP A 156 -13.88 0.87 -10.14
N SER A 157 -14.78 1.03 -11.10
CA SER A 157 -14.65 2.04 -12.15
C SER A 157 -15.97 2.76 -12.41
N ASP A 158 -15.87 4.06 -12.71
CA ASP A 158 -16.98 4.87 -13.24
C ASP A 158 -16.94 5.08 -14.76
N GLY A 159 -16.13 4.28 -15.46
CA GLY A 159 -15.85 4.43 -16.89
C GLY A 159 -14.80 5.48 -17.24
N ALA A 160 -14.44 6.37 -16.30
CA ALA A 160 -13.38 7.37 -16.47
C ALA A 160 -12.28 7.27 -15.39
N THR A 161 -12.63 6.77 -14.22
CA THR A 161 -11.75 6.63 -13.04
C THR A 161 -11.66 5.17 -12.66
N PHE A 162 -10.49 4.72 -12.21
CA PHE A 162 -10.31 3.39 -11.63
C PHE A 162 -9.78 3.50 -10.20
N ILE A 163 -10.41 2.77 -9.27
CA ILE A 163 -10.00 2.70 -7.86
C ILE A 163 -9.78 1.22 -7.48
N PRO A 164 -8.59 0.82 -7.03
CA PRO A 164 -8.38 -0.53 -6.49
C PRO A 164 -9.15 -0.70 -5.17
N VAL A 165 -9.91 -1.77 -5.02
CA VAL A 165 -10.79 -2.01 -3.86
C VAL A 165 -10.27 -3.13 -2.97
N ASP A 166 -9.81 -4.22 -3.57
CA ASP A 166 -9.26 -5.37 -2.85
C ASP A 166 -8.33 -6.18 -3.76
N PHE A 167 -7.56 -7.08 -3.17
CA PHE A 167 -6.76 -8.06 -3.89
C PHE A 167 -6.56 -9.33 -3.06
N SER A 168 -6.26 -10.44 -3.71
CA SER A 168 -5.84 -11.69 -3.08
C SER A 168 -4.65 -12.28 -3.82
N LEU A 169 -3.70 -12.84 -3.07
CA LEU A 169 -2.62 -13.65 -3.63
C LEU A 169 -3.01 -15.11 -3.54
N LEU A 170 -3.35 -15.69 -4.67
CA LEU A 170 -3.73 -17.09 -4.79
C LEU A 170 -2.47 -17.93 -5.01
N SER A 171 -2.22 -18.84 -4.07
CA SER A 171 -1.19 -19.85 -4.19
C SER A 171 -1.79 -21.10 -4.82
N SER A 172 -1.08 -21.75 -5.75
CA SER A 172 -1.49 -23.07 -6.26
C SER A 172 -0.97 -24.16 -5.33
N THR A 173 -1.88 -24.96 -4.78
CA THR A 173 -1.54 -26.23 -4.10
C THR A 173 -0.97 -27.24 -5.08
#